data_AF-A0A7Y2AFQ6-F1
#
_entry.id   AF-A0A7Y2AFQ6-F1
#
_cell.length_a   1.000
_cell.length_b   1.000
_cell.length_c   1.000
_cell.angle_alpha   90.00
_cell.angle_beta   90.00
_cell.angle_gamma   90.00
#
_symmetry.space_group_name_H-M   'P 1'
#
loop_
_entity.id
_entity.type
_entity.pdbx_description
1 polymer ?
#
loop_
_entity_poly.entity_id
_entity_poly.type
_entity_poly.pdbx_seq_one_letter_code
_entity_poly.pdbx_strand_id
1 'polypeptide(L)'
;MPNFSLGLSALRSSQYALEVVSNNIANANTEGYHRRSVHLEALPPNQVGRFRVGNGVGINHIQRIRNSVTEASLTNVVSDVHHVDQLLEVERQIEYAFLSGNTSIGQELDQFFAEMTKLTAAPDEAAQRSAVIESGRRMAGIMRQSSVQLGELKSAVKFQIAQEVDALNGKMTLLAELSGEIQSLAAQGYDPNTELDQRDALVNEIAEVIGISRNDYFSNELNLMVGTASIQQSNTPSEFSIKQEADGEISIVLDDSERPINVGSGRLIALLEVYNSTIPKYEDKLDQLAVEMMRSFDSVHATGIGT
;
A
#
# COMPACT_ATOMS: atom_id res chain seq x y z
N MET A 1 25.76 -51.25 27.24
CA MET A 1 25.52 -51.74 25.86
C MET A 1 25.47 -50.55 24.91
N PRO A 2 26.49 -50.32 24.08
CA PRO A 2 26.55 -49.15 23.18
C PRO A 2 25.42 -49.12 22.14
N ASN A 3 24.89 -50.27 21.72
CA ASN A 3 23.80 -50.38 20.74
C ASN A 3 22.45 -49.79 21.22
N PHE A 4 22.21 -49.74 22.54
CA PHE A 4 20.98 -49.18 23.09
C PHE A 4 20.91 -47.66 22.90
N SER A 5 22.05 -46.96 23.01
CA SER A 5 22.12 -45.51 22.83
C SER A 5 21.94 -45.09 21.37
N LEU A 6 22.40 -45.92 20.42
CA LEU A 6 22.16 -45.75 18.99
C LEU A 6 20.67 -45.87 18.66
N GLY A 7 19.99 -46.92 19.14
CA GLY A 7 18.56 -47.10 18.93
C GLY A 7 17.71 -46.00 19.58
N LEU A 8 18.07 -45.58 20.80
CA LEU A 8 17.36 -44.53 21.53
C LEU A 8 17.47 -43.17 20.85
N SER A 9 18.66 -42.79 20.36
CA SER A 9 18.85 -41.52 19.63
C SER A 9 18.04 -41.52 18.33
N ALA A 10 18.08 -42.61 17.56
CA ALA A 10 17.28 -42.75 16.34
C ALA A 10 15.76 -42.64 16.59
N LEU A 11 15.24 -43.27 17.65
CA LEU A 11 13.82 -43.18 18.02
C LEU A 11 13.42 -41.76 18.43
N ARG A 12 14.25 -41.10 19.26
CA ARG A 12 14.00 -39.71 19.69
C ARG A 12 14.00 -38.74 18.50
N SER A 13 15.01 -38.81 17.64
CA SER A 13 15.07 -37.98 16.42
C SER A 13 13.89 -38.22 15.49
N SER A 14 13.43 -39.48 15.38
CA SER A 14 12.25 -39.82 14.58
C SER A 14 10.96 -39.28 15.19
N GLN A 15 10.81 -39.33 16.53
CA GLN A 15 9.66 -38.75 17.23
C GLN A 15 9.56 -37.24 16.99
N TYR A 16 10.66 -36.51 17.16
CA TYR A 16 10.71 -35.08 16.87
C TYR A 16 10.42 -34.77 15.39
N ALA A 17 10.93 -35.59 14.45
CA ALA A 17 10.60 -35.43 13.04
C ALA A 17 9.10 -35.59 12.79
N LEU A 18 8.44 -36.54 13.45
CA LEU A 18 6.98 -36.72 13.38
C LEU A 18 6.23 -35.55 14.02
N GLU A 19 6.74 -34.96 15.10
CA GLU A 19 6.17 -33.75 15.71
C GLU A 19 6.22 -32.57 14.73
N VAL A 20 7.32 -32.38 14.01
CA VAL A 20 7.44 -31.35 12.97
C VAL A 20 6.47 -31.62 11.81
N VAL A 21 6.33 -32.87 11.38
CA VAL A 21 5.33 -33.26 10.36
C VAL A 21 3.91 -32.96 10.85
N SER A 22 3.59 -33.28 12.10
CA SER A 22 2.29 -32.98 12.72
C SER A 22 2.04 -31.47 12.76
N ASN A 23 3.05 -30.68 13.12
CA ASN A 23 2.97 -29.23 13.17
C ASN A 23 2.75 -28.62 11.78
N ASN A 24 3.42 -29.14 10.75
CA ASN A 24 3.20 -28.76 9.35
C ASN A 24 1.77 -29.07 8.89
N ILE A 25 1.23 -30.24 9.27
CA ILE A 25 -0.15 -30.63 8.90
C ILE A 25 -1.15 -29.71 9.60
N ALA A 26 -0.96 -29.44 10.89
CA ALA A 26 -1.83 -28.58 11.67
C ALA A 26 -1.88 -27.14 11.13
N ASN A 27 -0.76 -26.63 10.61
CA ASN A 27 -0.64 -25.28 10.08
C ASN A 27 -0.66 -25.21 8.55
N ALA A 28 -1.04 -26.28 7.86
CA ALA A 28 -1.01 -26.33 6.39
C ALA A 28 -1.89 -25.27 5.73
N ASN A 29 -2.93 -24.80 6.43
CA ASN A 29 -3.85 -23.75 5.99
C ASN A 29 -3.68 -22.43 6.75
N THR A 30 -2.63 -22.29 7.57
CA THR A 30 -2.33 -21.04 8.26
C THR A 30 -1.57 -20.12 7.30
N GLU A 31 -2.13 -18.96 7.01
CA GLU A 31 -1.49 -17.97 6.15
C GLU A 31 -0.13 -17.52 6.72
N GLY A 32 0.86 -17.34 5.83
CA GLY A 32 2.24 -16.99 6.23
C GLY A 32 3.09 -18.15 6.78
N TYR A 33 2.52 -19.34 7.01
CA TYR A 33 3.28 -20.48 7.53
C TYR A 33 4.20 -21.10 6.48
N HIS A 34 5.47 -21.30 6.83
CA HIS A 34 6.42 -22.03 5.99
C HIS A 34 6.62 -23.46 6.47
N ARG A 35 6.58 -24.42 5.52
CA ARG A 35 6.82 -25.83 5.83
C ARG A 35 8.22 -26.01 6.43
N ARG A 36 8.29 -26.70 7.56
CA ARG A 36 9.53 -27.00 8.29
C ARG A 36 10.09 -28.35 7.86
N SER A 37 11.40 -28.43 7.66
CA SER A 37 12.13 -29.66 7.33
C SER A 37 13.20 -29.93 8.36
N VAL A 38 13.17 -31.13 8.95
CA VAL A 38 14.18 -31.56 9.93
C VAL A 38 15.43 -32.05 9.19
N HIS A 39 16.59 -31.50 9.51
CA HIS A 39 17.87 -32.01 9.05
C HIS A 39 18.51 -32.87 10.14
N LEU A 40 18.67 -34.17 9.84
CA LEU A 40 19.31 -35.12 10.74
C LEU A 40 20.80 -35.23 10.41
N GLU A 41 21.64 -35.26 11.44
CA GLU A 41 23.09 -35.42 11.29
C GLU A 41 23.61 -36.53 12.19
N ALA A 42 24.63 -37.26 11.71
CA ALA A 42 25.32 -38.25 12.51
C ALA A 42 26.08 -37.57 13.66
N LEU A 43 25.85 -38.03 14.89
CA LEU A 43 26.56 -37.51 16.06
C LEU A 43 28.06 -37.86 15.97
N PRO A 44 28.95 -37.00 16.51
CA PRO A 44 30.39 -37.23 16.49
C PRO A 44 30.74 -38.65 16.96
N PRO A 45 31.53 -39.41 16.17
CA PRO A 45 31.80 -40.81 16.47
C PRO A 45 32.70 -40.94 17.71
N ASN A 46 32.44 -41.96 18.53
CA ASN A 46 33.31 -42.31 19.64
C ASN A 46 34.56 -43.05 19.13
N GLN A 47 35.70 -42.76 19.75
CA GLN A 47 36.94 -43.48 19.45
C GLN A 47 37.08 -44.71 20.36
N VAL A 48 37.19 -45.89 19.74
CA VAL A 48 37.42 -47.16 20.44
C VAL A 48 38.70 -47.78 19.88
N GLY A 49 39.82 -47.57 20.59
CA GLY A 49 41.15 -47.93 20.10
C GLY A 49 41.49 -47.18 18.80
N ARG A 50 41.78 -47.93 17.73
CA ARG A 50 42.06 -47.36 16.39
C ARG A 50 40.82 -47.13 15.52
N PHE A 51 39.63 -47.53 15.98
CA PHE A 51 38.41 -47.47 15.20
C PHE A 51 37.53 -46.29 15.64
N ARG A 52 36.86 -45.66 14.67
CA ARG A 52 35.80 -44.66 14.92
C ARG A 52 34.45 -45.35 14.77
N VAL A 53 33.66 -45.34 15.84
CA VAL A 53 32.33 -45.98 15.89
C VAL A 53 31.28 -44.88 15.98
N GLY A 54 30.27 -44.91 15.11
CA GLY A 54 29.20 -43.92 15.09
C GLY A 54 28.43 -43.85 16.42
N ASN A 55 28.03 -42.65 16.81
CA ASN A 55 27.39 -42.40 18.11
C ASN A 55 25.87 -42.14 18.00
N GLY A 56 25.25 -42.51 16.87
CA GLY A 56 23.83 -42.26 16.60
C GLY A 56 23.59 -41.05 15.72
N VAL A 57 22.34 -40.57 15.74
CA VAL A 57 21.86 -39.45 14.94
C VAL A 57 21.22 -38.42 15.88
N GLY A 58 21.37 -37.15 15.55
CA GLY A 58 20.72 -36.03 16.21
C GLY A 58 20.01 -35.15 15.20
N ILE A 59 19.24 -34.19 15.71
CA ILE A 59 18.72 -33.09 14.88
C ILE A 59 19.81 -32.02 14.86
N ASN A 60 20.22 -31.63 13.66
CA ASN A 60 21.14 -30.51 13.48
C ASN A 60 20.35 -29.19 13.55
N HIS A 61 19.35 -29.01 12.68
CA HIS A 61 18.48 -27.85 12.66
C HIS A 61 17.13 -28.15 11.99
N ILE A 62 16.18 -27.22 12.11
CA ILE A 62 14.89 -27.26 11.44
C ILE A 62 14.84 -26.09 10.46
N GLN A 63 14.88 -26.36 9.16
CA GLN A 63 14.86 -25.28 8.17
C GLN A 63 13.43 -25.00 7.67
N ARG A 64 13.12 -23.72 7.45
CA ARG A 64 11.96 -23.30 6.64
C ARG A 64 12.22 -23.59 5.17
N ILE A 65 11.22 -24.17 4.51
CA ILE A 65 11.24 -24.36 3.05
C ILE A 65 10.61 -23.13 2.41
N ARG A 66 11.43 -22.37 1.69
CA ARG A 66 11.01 -21.13 1.02
C ARG A 66 11.70 -20.93 -0.33
N ASN A 67 11.15 -20.01 -1.12
CA ASN A 67 11.77 -19.51 -2.33
C ASN A 67 11.81 -17.97 -2.25
N SER A 68 12.99 -17.42 -1.99
CA SER A 68 13.18 -15.98 -1.82
C SER A 68 12.80 -15.16 -3.05
N VAL A 69 12.93 -15.72 -4.26
CA VAL A 69 12.49 -15.05 -5.50
C VAL A 69 10.96 -14.97 -5.55
N THR A 70 10.26 -16.02 -5.13
CA THR A 70 8.79 -16.02 -5.04
C THR A 70 8.31 -15.08 -3.95
N GLU A 71 8.96 -15.06 -2.78
CA GLU A 71 8.64 -14.12 -1.70
C GLU A 71 8.82 -12.66 -2.14
N ALA A 72 9.95 -12.34 -2.78
CA ALA A 72 10.20 -11.00 -3.31
C ALA A 72 9.18 -10.60 -4.38
N SER A 73 8.81 -11.54 -5.25
CA SER A 73 7.78 -11.30 -6.26
C SER A 73 6.41 -11.07 -5.62
N LEU A 74 6.06 -11.82 -4.57
CA LEU A 74 4.81 -11.65 -3.84
C LEU A 74 4.75 -10.27 -3.19
N THR A 75 5.79 -9.85 -2.47
CA THR A 75 5.85 -8.53 -1.82
C THR A 75 5.65 -7.39 -2.83
N ASN A 76 6.27 -7.47 -4.02
CA ASN A 76 6.07 -6.46 -5.07
C ASN A 76 4.63 -6.47 -5.60
N VAL A 77 4.07 -7.64 -5.91
CA VAL A 77 2.70 -7.77 -6.43
C VAL A 77 1.66 -7.28 -5.44
N VAL A 78 1.84 -7.57 -4.13
CA VAL A 78 0.96 -7.04 -3.08
C VAL A 78 0.94 -5.51 -3.12
N SER A 79 2.11 -4.88 -3.23
CA SER A 79 2.20 -3.43 -3.30
C SER A 79 1.52 -2.84 -4.54
N ASP A 80 1.68 -3.48 -5.69
CA ASP A 80 1.06 -3.05 -6.96
C ASP A 80 -0.48 -3.20 -6.92
N VAL A 81 -0.99 -4.28 -6.35
CA VAL A 81 -2.44 -4.51 -6.20
C VAL A 81 -3.04 -3.43 -5.31
N HIS A 82 -2.46 -3.18 -4.13
CA HIS A 82 -2.96 -2.16 -3.20
C HIS A 82 -2.83 -0.74 -3.74
N HIS A 83 -1.84 -0.48 -4.60
CA HIS A 83 -1.75 0.78 -5.33
C HIS A 83 -2.95 0.98 -6.27
N VAL A 84 -3.23 0.00 -7.14
CA VAL A 84 -4.32 0.08 -8.12
C VAL A 84 -5.69 0.10 -7.45
N ASP A 85 -5.90 -0.70 -6.40
CA ASP A 85 -7.16 -0.72 -5.65
C ASP A 85 -7.43 0.63 -4.99
N GLN A 86 -6.40 1.27 -4.43
CA GLN A 86 -6.54 2.59 -3.82
C GLN A 86 -6.81 3.68 -4.86
N LEU A 87 -6.16 3.63 -6.03
CA LEU A 87 -6.47 4.54 -7.14
C LEU A 87 -7.93 4.38 -7.61
N LEU A 88 -8.38 3.14 -7.79
CA LEU A 88 -9.75 2.85 -8.22
C LEU A 88 -10.79 3.39 -7.23
N GLU A 89 -10.54 3.23 -5.93
CA GLU A 89 -11.44 3.74 -4.89
C GLU A 89 -11.57 5.26 -4.95
N VAL A 90 -10.46 5.99 -5.09
CA VAL A 90 -10.54 7.45 -5.15
C VAL A 90 -11.09 7.96 -6.49
N GLU A 91 -10.75 7.32 -7.61
CA GLU A 91 -11.31 7.69 -8.93
C GLU A 91 -12.85 7.54 -8.95
N ARG A 92 -13.42 6.55 -8.25
CA ARG A 92 -14.88 6.44 -8.07
C ARG A 92 -15.46 7.61 -7.27
N GLN A 93 -14.73 8.11 -6.27
CA GLN A 93 -15.14 9.27 -5.49
C GLN A 93 -15.05 10.56 -6.33
N ILE A 94 -14.04 10.67 -7.20
CA ILE A 94 -13.94 11.75 -8.20
C ILE A 94 -15.12 11.68 -9.16
N GLU A 95 -15.44 10.50 -9.70
CA GLU A 95 -16.61 10.31 -10.57
C GLU A 95 -17.90 10.76 -9.88
N TYR A 96 -18.09 10.37 -8.61
CA TYR A 96 -19.24 10.79 -7.81
C TYR A 96 -19.30 12.31 -7.62
N ALA A 97 -18.15 12.99 -7.46
CA ALA A 97 -18.09 14.45 -7.37
C ALA A 97 -18.59 15.16 -8.66
N PHE A 98 -18.53 14.49 -9.81
CA PHE A 98 -19.07 15.01 -11.07
C PHE A 98 -20.51 14.59 -11.37
N LEU A 99 -21.07 13.63 -10.62
CA LEU A 99 -22.40 13.04 -10.83
C LEU A 99 -23.38 13.40 -9.71
N SER A 100 -23.51 14.70 -9.38
CA SER A 100 -24.41 15.19 -8.33
C SER A 100 -25.88 14.77 -8.54
N GLY A 101 -26.31 13.71 -7.85
CA GLY A 101 -27.72 13.34 -7.72
C GLY A 101 -28.43 12.88 -9.01
N ASN A 102 -27.70 12.26 -9.94
CA ASN A 102 -28.10 11.83 -11.30
C ASN A 102 -28.04 12.91 -12.38
N THR A 103 -27.68 14.15 -12.06
CA THR A 103 -27.50 15.21 -13.06
C THR A 103 -26.02 15.48 -13.27
N SER A 104 -25.58 15.51 -14.53
CA SER A 104 -24.19 15.86 -14.88
C SER A 104 -24.07 17.32 -15.32
N ILE A 105 -22.86 17.86 -15.26
CA ILE A 105 -22.54 19.19 -15.82
C ILE A 105 -22.97 19.28 -17.29
N GLY A 106 -22.77 18.21 -18.07
CA GLY A 106 -23.17 18.15 -19.48
C GLY A 106 -24.69 18.28 -19.68
N GLN A 107 -25.49 17.67 -18.81
CA GLN A 107 -26.96 17.78 -18.90
C GLN A 107 -27.47 19.19 -18.57
N GLU A 108 -26.89 19.86 -17.55
CA GLU A 108 -27.25 21.26 -17.26
C GLU A 108 -26.78 22.22 -18.37
N LEU A 109 -25.66 21.91 -19.03
CA LEU A 109 -25.19 22.65 -20.20
C LEU A 109 -26.17 22.52 -21.38
N ASP A 110 -26.61 21.30 -21.68
CA ASP A 110 -27.61 21.04 -22.72
C ASP A 110 -28.93 21.77 -22.41
N GLN A 111 -29.36 21.73 -21.15
CA GLN A 111 -30.57 22.43 -20.71
C GLN A 111 -30.44 23.95 -20.85
N PHE A 112 -29.28 24.52 -20.52
CA PHE A 112 -29.01 25.95 -20.68
C PHE A 112 -29.15 26.39 -22.14
N PHE A 113 -28.52 25.66 -23.08
CA PHE A 113 -28.63 25.97 -24.50
C PHE A 113 -30.03 25.72 -25.06
N ALA A 114 -30.77 24.75 -24.53
CA ALA A 114 -32.17 24.53 -24.87
C ALA A 114 -33.06 25.71 -24.46
N GLU A 115 -32.89 26.24 -23.23
CA GLU A 115 -33.61 27.44 -22.78
C GLU A 115 -33.22 28.68 -23.59
N MET A 116 -31.93 28.85 -23.93
CA MET A 116 -31.47 29.91 -24.84
C MET A 116 -32.16 29.83 -26.20
N THR A 117 -32.29 28.62 -26.76
CA THR A 117 -32.98 28.41 -28.05
C THR A 117 -34.44 28.82 -27.97
N LYS A 118 -35.15 28.49 -26.88
CA LYS A 118 -36.54 28.93 -26.67
C LYS A 118 -36.64 30.45 -26.57
N LEU A 119 -35.70 31.10 -25.88
CA LEU A 119 -35.65 32.56 -25.80
C LEU A 119 -35.49 33.21 -27.17
N THR A 120 -34.75 32.60 -28.11
CA THR A 120 -34.64 33.15 -29.49
C THR A 120 -35.97 33.17 -30.24
N ALA A 121 -36.91 32.27 -29.92
CA ALA A 121 -38.23 32.23 -30.53
C ALA A 121 -39.20 33.27 -29.93
N ALA A 122 -38.97 33.70 -28.68
CA ALA A 122 -39.81 34.65 -27.95
C ALA A 122 -38.98 35.61 -27.05
N PRO A 123 -38.20 36.53 -27.64
CA PRO A 123 -37.21 37.34 -26.90
C PRO A 123 -37.81 38.39 -25.96
N ASP A 124 -39.06 38.80 -26.21
CA ASP A 124 -39.78 39.80 -25.39
C ASP A 124 -40.56 39.18 -24.23
N GLU A 125 -40.59 37.84 -24.14
CA GLU A 125 -41.31 37.14 -23.08
C GLU A 125 -40.47 37.06 -21.79
N ALA A 126 -40.90 37.78 -20.75
CA ALA A 126 -40.21 37.80 -19.45
C ALA A 126 -40.04 36.40 -18.82
N ALA A 127 -40.98 35.49 -19.08
CA ALA A 127 -40.90 34.10 -18.60
C ALA A 127 -39.71 33.35 -19.22
N GLN A 128 -39.46 33.51 -20.54
CA GLN A 128 -38.32 32.88 -21.21
C GLN A 128 -36.98 33.46 -20.76
N ARG A 129 -36.92 34.80 -20.58
CA ARG A 129 -35.73 35.46 -20.03
C ARG A 129 -35.40 34.91 -18.63
N SER A 130 -36.43 34.74 -17.79
CA SER A 130 -36.26 34.17 -16.45
C SER A 130 -35.80 32.71 -16.50
N ALA A 131 -36.36 31.89 -17.41
CA ALA A 131 -35.98 30.49 -17.57
C ALA A 131 -34.49 30.32 -17.93
N VAL A 132 -33.97 31.15 -18.84
CA VAL A 132 -32.54 31.18 -19.18
C VAL A 132 -31.68 31.50 -17.95
N ILE A 133 -32.02 32.57 -17.21
CA ILE A 133 -31.27 32.96 -16.00
C ILE A 133 -31.25 31.83 -14.98
N GLU A 134 -32.38 31.18 -14.73
CA GLU A 134 -32.46 30.05 -13.80
C GLU A 134 -31.66 28.84 -14.28
N SER A 135 -31.66 28.53 -15.58
CA SER A 135 -30.81 27.46 -16.13
C SER A 135 -29.32 27.77 -15.99
N GLY A 136 -28.90 29.02 -16.22
CA GLY A 136 -27.53 29.46 -15.99
C GLY A 136 -27.12 29.37 -14.52
N ARG A 137 -28.04 29.71 -13.60
CA ARG A 137 -27.82 29.55 -12.14
C ARG A 137 -27.62 28.10 -11.74
N ARG A 138 -28.41 27.16 -12.29
CA ARG A 138 -28.28 25.72 -12.03
C ARG A 138 -26.96 25.18 -12.57
N MET A 139 -26.61 25.51 -13.80
CA MET A 139 -25.34 25.12 -14.43
C MET A 139 -24.12 25.62 -13.64
N ALA A 140 -24.12 26.90 -13.23
CA ALA A 140 -23.06 27.42 -12.37
C ALA A 140 -23.09 26.80 -10.96
N GLY A 141 -24.28 26.44 -10.47
CA GLY A 141 -24.47 25.75 -9.19
C GLY A 141 -23.84 24.37 -9.17
N ILE A 142 -24.06 23.55 -10.20
CA ILE A 142 -23.50 22.19 -10.28
C ILE A 142 -21.97 22.22 -10.42
N MET A 143 -21.41 23.15 -11.19
CA MET A 143 -19.96 23.33 -11.28
C MET A 143 -19.34 23.71 -9.93
N ARG A 144 -19.96 24.65 -9.20
CA ARG A 144 -19.52 24.99 -7.83
C ARG A 144 -19.62 23.80 -6.88
N GLN A 145 -20.70 23.01 -6.98
CA GLN A 145 -20.89 21.82 -6.15
C GLN A 145 -19.79 20.77 -6.41
N SER A 146 -19.45 20.50 -7.67
CA SER A 146 -18.35 19.60 -8.02
C SER A 146 -17.00 20.12 -7.52
N SER A 147 -16.73 21.43 -7.64
CA SER A 147 -15.52 22.05 -7.09
C SER A 147 -15.42 21.88 -5.57
N VAL A 148 -16.50 22.11 -4.83
CA VAL A 148 -16.55 21.88 -3.37
C VAL A 148 -16.29 20.41 -3.04
N GLN A 149 -16.92 19.47 -3.76
CA GLN A 149 -16.73 18.04 -3.54
C GLN A 149 -15.29 17.57 -3.81
N LEU A 150 -14.64 18.09 -4.86
CA LEU A 150 -13.22 17.81 -5.13
C LEU A 150 -12.33 18.35 -4.02
N GLY A 151 -12.59 19.56 -3.50
CA GLY A 151 -11.84 20.14 -2.38
C GLY A 151 -12.02 19.37 -1.06
N GLU A 152 -13.23 18.90 -0.78
CA GLU A 152 -13.52 18.02 0.35
C GLU A 152 -12.80 16.68 0.22
N LEU A 153 -12.84 16.07 -0.98
CA LEU A 153 -12.12 14.84 -1.29
C LEU A 153 -10.60 15.01 -1.11
N LYS A 154 -10.03 16.11 -1.62
CA LYS A 154 -8.60 16.44 -1.46
C LYS A 154 -8.20 16.53 0.01
N SER A 155 -9.06 17.14 0.82
CA SER A 155 -8.84 17.25 2.28
C SER A 155 -8.94 15.89 2.97
N ALA A 156 -9.88 15.04 2.56
CA ALA A 156 -10.03 13.68 3.07
C ALA A 156 -8.81 12.80 2.71
N VAL A 157 -8.33 12.87 1.46
CA VAL A 157 -7.12 12.18 1.01
C VAL A 157 -5.90 12.63 1.81
N LYS A 158 -5.73 13.94 2.05
CA LYS A 158 -4.65 14.46 2.91
C LYS A 158 -4.67 13.87 4.32
N PHE A 159 -5.87 13.75 4.90
CA PHE A 159 -6.04 13.14 6.21
C PHE A 159 -5.72 11.63 6.18
N GLN A 160 -6.16 10.93 5.14
CA GLN A 160 -5.86 9.51 4.96
C GLN A 160 -4.35 9.26 4.80
N ILE A 161 -3.63 10.12 4.07
CA ILE A 161 -2.16 10.06 3.96
C ILE A 161 -1.52 10.08 5.35
N ALA A 162 -1.95 10.97 6.24
CA ALA A 162 -1.44 11.04 7.61
C ALA A 162 -1.71 9.75 8.40
N GLN A 163 -2.92 9.19 8.30
CA GLN A 163 -3.26 7.93 8.95
C GLN A 163 -2.43 6.75 8.45
N GLU A 164 -2.19 6.68 7.14
CA GLU A 164 -1.39 5.62 6.54
C GLU A 164 0.09 5.69 6.95
N VAL A 165 0.64 6.90 7.08
CA VAL A 165 1.99 7.10 7.60
C VAL A 165 2.10 6.68 9.08
N ASP A 166 1.12 7.06 9.91
CA ASP A 166 1.08 6.64 11.31
C ASP A 166 0.98 5.10 11.44
N ALA A 167 0.11 4.48 10.65
CA ALA A 167 -0.05 3.04 10.61
C ALA A 167 1.23 2.33 10.13
N LEU A 168 1.89 2.87 9.10
CA LEU A 168 3.17 2.39 8.58
C LEU A 168 4.25 2.43 9.67
N ASN A 169 4.39 3.55 10.39
CA ASN A 169 5.34 3.68 11.48
C ASN A 169 5.08 2.69 12.63
N GLY A 170 3.82 2.38 12.91
CA GLY A 170 3.45 1.30 13.83
C GLY A 170 3.98 -0.06 13.35
N LYS A 171 3.83 -0.39 12.07
CA LYS A 171 4.37 -1.64 11.48
C LYS A 171 5.90 -1.66 11.48
N MET A 172 6.55 -0.52 11.22
CA MET A 172 8.01 -0.41 11.28
C MET A 172 8.56 -0.63 12.70
N THR A 173 7.84 -0.16 13.72
CA THR A 173 8.17 -0.41 15.12
C THR A 173 8.11 -1.90 15.44
N LEU A 174 7.01 -2.57 15.07
CA LEU A 174 6.87 -4.02 15.24
C LEU A 174 7.96 -4.80 14.49
N LEU A 175 8.34 -4.34 13.30
CA LEU A 175 9.39 -4.96 12.50
C LEU A 175 10.75 -4.87 13.18
N ALA A 176 11.06 -3.73 13.80
CA ALA A 176 12.31 -3.54 14.56
C ALA A 176 12.35 -4.41 15.82
N GLU A 177 11.25 -4.47 16.58
CA GLU A 177 11.11 -5.33 17.76
C GLU A 177 11.31 -6.81 17.39
N LEU A 178 10.62 -7.26 16.34
CA LEU A 178 10.72 -8.64 15.86
C LEU A 178 12.12 -8.98 15.33
N SER A 179 12.77 -8.02 14.67
CA SER A 179 14.18 -8.17 14.24
C SER A 179 15.11 -8.35 15.44
N GLY A 180 14.88 -7.59 16.53
CA GLY A 180 15.61 -7.75 17.79
C GLY A 180 15.38 -9.12 18.45
N GLU A 181 14.15 -9.62 18.43
CA GLU A 181 13.80 -10.95 18.96
C GLU A 181 14.47 -12.08 18.16
N ILE A 182 14.42 -12.02 16.82
CA ILE A 182 15.09 -12.98 15.93
C ILE A 182 16.59 -13.03 16.22
N GLN A 183 17.24 -11.87 16.36
CA GLN A 183 18.67 -11.78 16.68
C GLN A 183 18.98 -12.36 18.06
N SER A 184 18.15 -12.07 19.06
CA SER A 184 18.29 -12.59 20.42
C SER A 184 18.16 -14.11 20.50
N LEU A 185 17.16 -14.69 19.84
CA LEU A 185 16.95 -16.14 19.77
C LEU A 185 18.11 -16.83 19.06
N ALA A 186 18.55 -16.29 17.92
CA ALA A 186 19.68 -16.82 17.18
C ALA A 186 20.98 -16.76 17.99
N ALA A 187 21.23 -15.68 18.74
CA ALA A 187 22.40 -15.55 19.61
C ALA A 187 22.41 -16.56 20.77
N GLN A 188 21.23 -16.98 21.23
CA GLN A 188 21.06 -18.04 22.23
C GLN A 188 21.16 -19.45 21.63
N GLY A 189 21.28 -19.58 20.31
CA GLY A 189 21.33 -20.85 19.59
C GLY A 189 19.95 -21.48 19.35
N TYR A 190 18.87 -20.73 19.55
CA TYR A 190 17.52 -21.15 19.16
C TYR A 190 17.27 -20.87 17.68
N ASP A 191 16.29 -21.58 17.13
CA ASP A 191 15.86 -21.49 15.74
C ASP A 191 14.58 -20.64 15.64
N PRO A 192 14.67 -19.36 15.20
CA PRO A 192 13.57 -18.40 15.28
C PRO A 192 12.59 -18.52 14.11
N ASN A 193 12.22 -19.75 13.73
CA ASN A 193 11.42 -19.98 12.53
C ASN A 193 10.02 -19.33 12.58
N THR A 194 9.41 -19.26 13.76
CA THR A 194 8.08 -18.67 13.94
C THR A 194 8.14 -17.15 13.79
N GLU A 195 9.17 -16.54 14.35
CA GLU A 195 9.43 -15.10 14.32
C GLU A 195 9.80 -14.67 12.89
N LEU A 196 10.52 -15.52 12.16
CA LEU A 196 10.79 -15.30 10.74
C LEU A 196 9.50 -15.36 9.88
N ASP A 197 8.58 -16.29 10.18
CA ASP A 197 7.26 -16.33 9.51
C ASP A 197 6.45 -15.05 9.79
N GLN A 198 6.44 -14.58 11.04
CA GLN A 198 5.78 -13.33 11.43
C GLN A 198 6.41 -12.11 10.73
N ARG A 199 7.74 -12.09 10.58
CA ARG A 199 8.44 -11.01 9.90
C ARG A 199 8.04 -10.95 8.43
N ASP A 200 7.98 -12.11 7.78
CA ASP A 200 7.63 -12.17 6.37
C ASP A 200 6.17 -11.75 6.12
N ALA A 201 5.25 -12.09 7.04
CA ALA A 201 3.88 -11.58 7.01
C ALA A 201 3.83 -10.05 7.20
N LEU A 202 4.54 -9.52 8.21
CA LEU A 202 4.58 -8.09 8.48
C LEU A 202 5.20 -7.29 7.33
N VAL A 203 6.22 -7.83 6.65
CA VAL A 203 6.80 -7.22 5.44
C VAL A 203 5.77 -7.12 4.33
N ASN A 204 4.92 -8.13 4.14
CA ASN A 204 3.83 -8.05 3.17
C ASN A 204 2.78 -7.03 3.58
N GLU A 205 2.41 -6.94 4.87
CA GLU A 205 1.51 -5.88 5.36
C GLU A 205 2.08 -4.47 5.16
N ILE A 206 3.40 -4.29 5.29
CA ILE A 206 4.09 -3.04 4.96
C ILE A 206 4.01 -2.76 3.46
N ALA A 207 4.18 -3.81 2.63
CA ALA A 207 4.13 -3.69 1.17
C ALA A 207 2.76 -3.23 0.66
N GLU A 208 1.66 -3.57 1.34
CA GLU A 208 0.34 -3.02 1.05
C GLU A 208 0.31 -1.48 1.15
N VAL A 209 1.09 -0.93 2.08
CA VAL A 209 1.12 0.51 2.36
C VAL A 209 2.05 1.22 1.40
N ILE A 210 3.27 0.73 1.28
CA ILE A 210 4.36 1.36 0.54
C ILE A 210 5.22 0.32 -0.18
N GLY A 211 5.62 0.63 -1.40
CA GLY A 211 6.52 -0.20 -2.19
C GLY A 211 7.83 -0.48 -1.46
N ILE A 212 8.02 -1.73 -1.09
CA ILE A 212 9.21 -2.24 -0.41
C ILE A 212 9.73 -3.45 -1.16
N SER A 213 11.04 -3.47 -1.36
CA SER A 213 11.73 -4.60 -1.98
C SER A 213 12.56 -5.34 -0.94
N ARG A 214 12.53 -6.66 -1.01
CA ARG A 214 13.27 -7.55 -0.11
C ARG A 214 14.43 -8.22 -0.83
N ASN A 215 15.58 -8.21 -0.18
CA ASN A 215 16.77 -8.94 -0.56
C ASN A 215 17.16 -9.84 0.62
N ASP A 216 16.76 -11.09 0.51
CA ASP A 216 17.03 -12.13 1.50
C ASP A 216 18.41 -12.73 1.26
N TYR A 217 19.32 -12.57 2.22
CA TYR A 217 20.55 -13.35 2.22
C TYR A 217 20.30 -14.76 2.77
N PHE A 218 21.27 -15.67 2.60
CA PHE A 218 21.20 -17.03 3.16
C PHE A 218 21.26 -17.06 4.71
N SER A 219 21.46 -15.91 5.36
CA SER A 219 21.40 -15.73 6.81
C SER A 219 19.98 -15.33 7.27
N ASN A 220 19.77 -15.21 8.59
CA ASN A 220 18.56 -14.60 9.16
C ASN A 220 18.45 -13.09 8.86
N GLU A 221 19.43 -12.51 8.17
CA GLU A 221 19.45 -11.10 7.80
C GLU A 221 18.58 -10.88 6.57
N LEU A 222 17.63 -9.96 6.71
CA LEU A 222 16.80 -9.48 5.63
C LEU A 222 17.23 -8.04 5.34
N ASN A 223 17.49 -7.73 4.07
CA ASN A 223 17.70 -6.35 3.65
C ASN A 223 16.43 -5.86 2.96
N LEU A 224 15.87 -4.77 3.46
CA LEU A 224 14.68 -4.14 2.89
C LEU A 224 15.08 -2.81 2.29
N MET A 225 14.54 -2.51 1.11
CA MET A 225 14.73 -1.22 0.45
C MET A 225 13.39 -0.59 0.10
N VAL A 226 13.27 0.69 0.41
CA VAL A 226 12.14 1.54 0.02
C VAL A 226 12.67 2.57 -0.96
N GLY A 227 12.31 2.42 -2.24
CA GLY A 227 12.97 3.13 -3.33
C GLY A 227 14.47 2.83 -3.34
N THR A 228 15.30 3.85 -3.12
CA THR A 228 16.76 3.72 -3.02
C THR A 228 17.29 3.67 -1.58
N ALA A 229 16.41 3.83 -0.58
CA ALA A 229 16.80 3.86 0.82
C ALA A 229 16.79 2.45 1.40
N SER A 230 17.81 2.10 2.19
CA SER A 230 17.87 0.84 2.92
C SER A 230 17.21 1.02 4.28
N ILE A 231 16.29 0.13 4.64
CA ILE A 231 15.72 0.05 5.98
C ILE A 231 16.69 -0.75 6.86
N GLN A 232 17.09 -0.16 7.98
CA GLN A 232 17.99 -0.83 8.92
C GLN A 232 17.20 -1.85 9.75
N GLN A 233 17.58 -3.13 9.68
CA GLN A 233 17.01 -4.17 10.55
C GLN A 233 17.73 -4.22 11.90
N SER A 234 17.78 -3.06 12.55
CA SER A 234 18.26 -2.93 13.92
C SER A 234 17.07 -2.93 14.89
N ASN A 235 17.33 -2.90 16.19
CA ASN A 235 16.29 -2.71 17.20
C ASN A 235 15.78 -1.25 17.26
N THR A 236 16.15 -0.42 16.28
CA THR A 236 15.67 0.95 16.09
C THR A 236 14.87 0.99 14.78
N PRO A 237 13.57 1.32 14.83
CA PRO A 237 12.75 1.41 13.63
C PRO A 237 13.17 2.61 12.78
N SER A 238 13.10 2.44 11.46
CA SER A 238 13.08 3.59 10.56
C SER A 238 11.70 4.26 10.60
N GLU A 239 11.68 5.58 10.52
CA GLU A 239 10.48 6.40 10.66
C GLU A 239 10.18 7.16 9.36
N PHE A 240 8.92 7.09 8.92
CA PHE A 240 8.39 7.84 7.79
C PHE A 240 7.73 9.12 8.30
N SER A 241 8.01 10.25 7.64
CA SER A 241 7.36 11.50 7.96
C SER A 241 6.86 12.23 6.71
N ILE A 242 5.82 13.03 6.91
CA ILE A 242 5.20 13.83 5.86
C ILE A 242 5.90 15.17 5.79
N LYS A 243 6.33 15.54 4.59
CA LYS A 243 6.85 16.86 4.29
C LYS A 243 5.94 17.56 3.29
N GLN A 244 5.58 18.81 3.61
CA GLN A 244 4.87 19.66 2.68
C GLN A 244 5.88 20.54 1.95
N GLU A 245 5.89 20.47 0.62
CA GLU A 245 6.77 21.25 -0.23
C GLU A 245 6.23 22.68 -0.45
N ALA A 246 7.05 23.56 -1.02
CA ALA A 246 6.73 24.99 -1.14
C ALA A 246 5.53 25.29 -2.07
N ASP A 247 5.25 24.40 -3.02
CA ASP A 247 4.10 24.43 -3.93
C ASP A 247 2.82 23.85 -3.30
N GLY A 248 2.93 23.28 -2.09
CA GLY A 248 1.82 22.65 -1.38
C GLY A 248 1.68 21.16 -1.62
N GLU A 249 2.52 20.55 -2.48
CA GLU A 249 2.59 19.11 -2.64
C GLU A 249 3.03 18.42 -1.35
N ILE A 250 2.62 17.17 -1.20
CA ILE A 250 3.01 16.31 -0.09
C ILE A 250 4.02 15.28 -0.57
N SER A 251 5.13 15.17 0.14
CA SER A 251 6.14 14.15 -0.07
C SER A 251 6.36 13.35 1.23
N ILE A 252 6.91 12.14 1.08
CA ILE A 252 7.30 11.29 2.20
C ILE A 252 8.82 11.28 2.28
N VAL A 253 9.34 11.39 3.49
CA VAL A 253 10.77 11.24 3.79
C VAL A 253 10.97 10.12 4.80
N LEU A 254 12.18 9.58 4.83
CA LEU A 254 12.60 8.53 5.76
C LEU A 254 13.67 9.09 6.72
N ASP A 255 13.57 8.79 8.00
CA ASP A 255 14.53 9.11 9.06
C ASP A 255 14.96 10.60 9.05
N ASP A 256 13.98 11.50 8.90
CA ASP A 256 14.16 12.96 8.80
C ASP A 256 15.14 13.41 7.68
N SER A 257 15.32 12.59 6.65
CA SER A 257 16.11 13.00 5.49
C SER A 257 15.45 14.17 4.74
N GLU A 258 16.27 15.06 4.19
CA GLU A 258 15.76 16.19 3.40
C GLU A 258 15.20 15.77 2.04
N ARG A 259 15.53 14.55 1.59
CA ARG A 259 15.21 14.03 0.26
C ARG A 259 13.97 13.13 0.32
N PRO A 260 12.93 13.43 -0.47
CA PRO A 260 11.80 12.54 -0.63
C PRO A 260 12.22 11.14 -1.07
N ILE A 261 11.56 10.13 -0.52
CA ILE A 261 11.66 8.77 -1.07
C ILE A 261 10.84 8.70 -2.36
N ASN A 262 11.42 8.11 -3.39
CA ASN A 262 10.73 7.85 -4.64
C ASN A 262 10.36 6.36 -4.69
N VAL A 263 9.08 6.08 -4.56
CA VAL A 263 8.51 4.73 -4.52
C VAL A 263 7.38 4.67 -5.54
N GLY A 264 7.29 3.57 -6.27
CA GLY A 264 6.35 3.43 -7.40
C GLY A 264 5.01 2.76 -7.08
N SER A 265 4.83 2.19 -5.89
CA SER A 265 3.63 1.41 -5.55
C SER A 265 3.31 1.42 -4.05
N GLY A 266 2.21 0.78 -3.66
CA GLY A 266 1.56 0.88 -2.36
C GLY A 266 0.42 1.90 -2.34
N ARG A 267 -0.53 1.71 -1.41
CA ARG A 267 -1.70 2.59 -1.27
C ARG A 267 -1.33 4.02 -0.87
N LEU A 268 -0.26 4.21 -0.09
CA LEU A 268 0.22 5.55 0.28
C LEU A 268 0.66 6.33 -0.97
N ILE A 269 1.34 5.67 -1.91
CA ILE A 269 1.79 6.29 -3.15
C ILE A 269 0.60 6.66 -4.04
N ALA A 270 -0.43 5.81 -4.11
CA ALA A 270 -1.68 6.13 -4.81
C ALA A 270 -2.35 7.39 -4.24
N LEU A 271 -2.42 7.51 -2.90
CA LEU A 271 -2.98 8.70 -2.25
C LEU A 271 -2.17 9.97 -2.55
N LEU A 272 -0.84 9.87 -2.57
CA LEU A 272 0.04 11.00 -2.93
C LEU A 272 -0.17 11.44 -4.38
N GLU A 273 -0.24 10.49 -5.33
CA GLU A 273 -0.53 10.77 -6.73
C GLU A 273 -1.89 11.48 -6.88
N VAL A 274 -2.90 10.98 -6.20
CA VAL A 274 -4.23 11.57 -6.19
C VAL A 274 -4.22 13.00 -5.67
N TYR A 275 -3.57 13.23 -4.53
CA TYR A 275 -3.53 14.53 -3.87
C TYR A 275 -2.71 15.56 -4.66
N ASN A 276 -1.52 15.18 -5.12
CA ASN A 276 -0.57 16.07 -5.80
C ASN A 276 -0.91 16.30 -7.28
N SER A 277 -1.50 15.31 -7.96
CA SER A 277 -1.68 15.38 -9.42
C SER A 277 -3.12 15.20 -9.87
N THR A 278 -3.78 14.11 -9.47
CA THR A 278 -5.08 13.74 -10.07
C THR A 278 -6.17 14.74 -9.75
N ILE A 279 -6.41 15.05 -8.47
CA ILE A 279 -7.45 16.02 -8.08
C ILE A 279 -7.16 17.41 -8.62
N PRO A 280 -5.95 17.99 -8.46
CA PRO A 280 -5.60 19.29 -9.06
C PRO A 280 -5.88 19.35 -10.57
N LYS A 281 -5.57 18.29 -11.31
CA LYS A 281 -5.86 18.21 -12.75
C LYS A 281 -7.35 18.26 -13.07
N TYR A 282 -8.21 17.67 -12.24
CA TYR A 282 -9.66 17.75 -12.40
C TYR A 282 -10.22 19.11 -11.97
N GLU A 283 -9.68 19.70 -10.90
CA GLU A 283 -9.98 21.08 -10.48
C GLU A 283 -9.66 22.06 -11.62
N ASP A 284 -8.45 22.00 -12.19
CA ASP A 284 -8.01 22.86 -13.29
C ASP A 284 -8.89 22.73 -14.53
N LYS A 285 -9.32 21.50 -14.89
CA LYS A 285 -10.20 21.26 -16.03
C LYS A 285 -11.59 21.86 -15.81
N LEU A 286 -12.13 21.74 -14.60
CA LEU A 286 -13.42 22.32 -14.24
C LEU A 286 -13.37 23.86 -14.29
N ASP A 287 -12.28 24.44 -13.78
CA ASP A 287 -12.04 25.88 -13.83
C ASP A 287 -11.88 26.38 -15.26
N GLN A 288 -11.10 25.67 -16.08
CA GLN A 288 -10.94 25.99 -17.51
C GLN A 288 -12.29 25.98 -18.24
N LEU A 289 -13.10 24.94 -18.02
CA LEU A 289 -14.44 24.85 -18.60
C LEU A 289 -15.31 26.05 -18.19
N ALA A 290 -15.35 26.37 -16.88
CA ALA A 290 -16.14 27.48 -16.36
C ALA A 290 -15.68 28.83 -16.94
N VAL A 291 -14.37 29.08 -16.99
CA VAL A 291 -13.78 30.32 -17.52
C VAL A 291 -14.02 30.47 -19.02
N GLU A 292 -13.82 29.41 -19.81
CA GLU A 292 -14.06 29.46 -21.26
C GLU A 292 -15.53 29.68 -21.58
N MET A 293 -16.44 29.05 -20.84
CA MET A 293 -17.86 29.26 -21.01
C MET A 293 -18.28 30.69 -20.66
N MET A 294 -17.83 31.22 -19.53
CA MET A 294 -18.08 32.60 -19.12
C MET A 294 -17.58 33.58 -20.19
N ARG A 295 -16.30 33.45 -20.60
CA ARG A 295 -15.71 34.33 -21.62
C ARG A 295 -16.44 34.25 -22.96
N SER A 296 -16.77 33.04 -23.41
CA SER A 296 -17.47 32.83 -24.67
C SER A 296 -18.86 33.46 -24.62
N PHE A 297 -19.61 33.24 -23.54
CA PHE A 297 -20.93 33.82 -23.34
C PHE A 297 -20.87 35.35 -23.27
N ASP A 298 -20.00 35.91 -22.42
CA ASP A 298 -19.85 37.36 -22.24
C ASP A 298 -19.44 38.06 -23.54
N SER A 299 -18.55 37.43 -24.33
CA SER A 299 -18.10 37.99 -25.61
C SER A 299 -19.25 38.18 -26.61
N VAL A 300 -20.23 37.27 -26.62
CA VAL A 300 -21.42 37.37 -27.46
C VAL A 300 -22.44 38.31 -26.83
N HIS A 301 -22.73 38.14 -25.55
CA HIS A 301 -23.75 38.91 -24.84
C HIS A 301 -23.45 40.42 -24.83
N ALA A 302 -22.17 40.80 -24.71
CA ALA A 302 -21.73 42.20 -24.76
C ALA A 302 -22.00 42.90 -26.10
N THR A 303 -22.23 42.16 -27.18
CA THR A 303 -22.61 42.71 -28.50
C THR A 303 -24.12 42.93 -28.65
N GLY A 304 -24.92 42.40 -27.72
CA GLY A 304 -26.38 42.51 -27.73
C GLY A 304 -26.88 43.87 -27.28
N ILE A 305 -28.10 44.22 -27.70
CA ILE A 305 -28.83 45.40 -27.22
C ILE A 305 -29.85 44.91 -26.20
N GLY A 306 -29.72 45.34 -24.94
CA GLY A 306 -30.74 45.11 -23.92
C GLY A 306 -31.95 45.99 -24.17
N THR A 307 -33.13 45.37 -24.28
CA THR A 307 -34.42 46.06 -24.23
C THR A 307 -35.05 45.93 -22.85
#